data_AF-A0A0C1RI85-F1
#
_entry.id   AF-A0A0C1RI85-F1
#
_cell.length_a   1.000
_cell.length_b   1.000
_cell.length_c   1.000
_cell.angle_alpha   90.00
_cell.angle_beta   90.00
_cell.angle_gamma   90.00
#
_symmetry.space_group_name_H-M   'P 1'
#
loop_
_entity.id
_entity.type
_entity.pdbx_description
1 polymer ?
#
loop_
_entity_poly.entity_id
_entity_poly.type
_entity_poly.pdbx_seq_one_letter_code
_entity_poly.pdbx_strand_id
1 'polypeptide(L)'
;MSTSDSRQRSEVEVDWIEKLLSEAKAFEANTYEEALARVLVEQALKNAERTATAPGISLAAAFDLIVAAEYYTKVANTGWLYCPVKNSPLLIYPYTNTCPRCVLQGNFYFHQANKPSSGTIGGTTRRLLCVFLKHLFTINSRYLKIYYGTEPIDVIIHDETQDVVLLAEVKAAPLTTLPLAVKVEVQTEVDDNGEPIPRLHSATDNSFLTSSQMNIMLPKLEDDRWNYELVPLGVRGSSSSTKWAYEQIGKVFGEEDELFYRYFQFWNIAYSAYNKAVRGRGTLPEPVYWLTNACGQPIPRPENWPVRRKGEGYESISDSKSSVGMDRTDDIKKGIYQVLKIAAFGKPKASHFAFKTALLSNIHAVRHYRDYLLELQDIVWTLDTTGQAKKVGDLPLDREIYNLFDGIITFTQSHVRDEWIQQNFQF
;
A
#
# COMPACT_ATOMS: atom_id res chain seq x y z
N MET A 1 0.06 -41.04 -63.01
CA MET A 1 1.00 -40.97 -61.88
C MET A 1 0.44 -39.97 -60.89
N SER A 2 -0.02 -40.50 -59.76
CA SER A 2 -0.48 -39.76 -58.58
C SER A 2 0.73 -39.39 -57.71
N THR A 3 0.52 -38.49 -56.75
CA THR A 3 1.42 -37.89 -55.73
C THR A 3 2.03 -36.54 -56.13
N SER A 4 2.02 -35.51 -55.29
CA SER A 4 1.29 -35.25 -54.05
C SER A 4 1.45 -33.77 -53.76
N ASP A 5 0.34 -33.05 -53.75
CA ASP A 5 0.23 -31.65 -53.39
C ASP A 5 0.50 -31.52 -51.88
N SER A 6 1.74 -31.18 -51.51
CA SER A 6 2.12 -30.96 -50.12
C SER A 6 1.66 -29.57 -49.67
N ARG A 7 0.37 -29.46 -49.36
CA ARG A 7 -0.14 -28.39 -48.50
C ARG A 7 0.47 -28.59 -47.12
N GLN A 8 1.62 -27.98 -46.87
CA GLN A 8 2.04 -27.64 -45.51
C GLN A 8 0.90 -26.80 -44.91
N ARG A 9 0.10 -27.43 -44.04
CA ARG A 9 -0.74 -26.70 -43.10
C ARG A 9 0.23 -25.89 -42.25
N SER A 10 0.28 -24.58 -42.47
CA SER A 10 0.85 -23.65 -41.50
C SER A 10 0.06 -23.87 -40.21
N GLU A 11 0.69 -24.48 -39.20
CA GLU A 11 0.19 -24.36 -37.84
C GLU A 11 0.04 -22.87 -37.58
N VAL A 12 -1.19 -22.44 -37.32
CA VAL A 12 -1.45 -21.05 -36.93
C VAL A 12 -0.74 -20.88 -35.59
N GLU A 13 0.40 -20.20 -35.60
CA GLU A 13 1.13 -19.87 -34.39
C GLU A 13 0.20 -19.05 -33.50
N VAL A 14 -0.23 -19.63 -32.38
CA VAL A 14 -1.13 -18.97 -31.44
C VAL A 14 -0.43 -17.74 -30.90
N ASP A 15 -1.13 -16.60 -30.90
CA ASP A 15 -0.59 -15.35 -30.41
C ASP A 15 -0.14 -15.52 -28.95
N TRP A 16 1.05 -15.03 -28.62
CA TRP A 16 1.64 -15.26 -27.30
C TRP A 16 0.84 -14.58 -26.18
N ILE A 17 0.12 -13.49 -26.48
CA ILE A 17 -0.77 -12.81 -25.54
C ILE A 17 -2.06 -13.61 -25.35
N GLU A 18 -2.63 -14.21 -26.40
CA GLU A 18 -3.77 -15.13 -26.26
C GLU A 18 -3.39 -16.30 -25.36
N LYS A 19 -2.22 -16.89 -25.59
CA LYS A 19 -1.70 -17.96 -24.74
C LYS A 19 -1.57 -17.50 -23.28
N LEU A 20 -0.94 -16.34 -23.05
CA LEU A 20 -0.81 -15.75 -21.72
C LEU A 20 -2.17 -15.57 -21.04
N LEU A 21 -3.15 -15.00 -21.73
CA LEU A 21 -4.50 -14.77 -21.20
C LEU A 21 -5.25 -16.09 -20.93
N SER A 22 -5.06 -17.12 -21.75
CA SER A 22 -5.67 -18.44 -21.56
C SER A 22 -5.14 -19.17 -20.33
N GLU A 23 -3.89 -18.93 -19.95
CA GLU A 23 -3.22 -19.49 -18.77
C GLU A 23 -3.42 -18.62 -17.52
N ALA A 24 -3.78 -17.33 -17.70
CA ALA A 24 -3.93 -16.38 -16.63
C ALA A 24 -5.16 -16.67 -15.77
N LYS A 25 -5.00 -16.54 -14.44
CA LYS A 25 -6.12 -16.68 -13.51
C LYS A 25 -6.85 -15.35 -13.38
N ALA A 26 -8.14 -15.33 -13.72
CA ALA A 26 -9.00 -14.17 -13.50
C ALA A 26 -8.98 -13.72 -12.04
N PHE A 27 -8.94 -12.41 -11.82
CA PHE A 27 -8.99 -11.83 -10.50
C PHE A 27 -10.42 -11.91 -9.95
N GLU A 28 -10.59 -12.65 -8.86
CA GLU A 28 -11.82 -12.73 -8.09
C GLU A 28 -11.58 -12.16 -6.70
N ALA A 29 -12.29 -11.07 -6.38
CA ALA A 29 -12.26 -10.45 -5.07
C ALA A 29 -13.23 -11.17 -4.12
N ASN A 30 -12.90 -11.23 -2.84
CA ASN A 30 -13.85 -11.72 -1.85
C ASN A 30 -15.01 -10.73 -1.69
N THR A 31 -16.22 -11.23 -1.46
CA THR A 31 -17.43 -10.38 -1.36
C THR A 31 -17.35 -9.32 -0.26
N TYR A 32 -16.70 -9.63 0.88
CA TYR A 32 -16.49 -8.67 1.97
C TYR A 32 -15.43 -7.62 1.64
N GLU A 33 -14.45 -7.93 0.79
CA GLU A 33 -13.46 -6.97 0.29
C GLU A 33 -14.12 -6.01 -0.69
N GLU A 34 -14.93 -6.52 -1.61
CA GLU A 34 -15.71 -5.70 -2.55
C GLU A 34 -16.68 -4.78 -1.82
N ALA A 35 -17.38 -5.30 -0.80
CA ALA A 35 -18.30 -4.50 0.00
C ALA A 35 -17.59 -3.34 0.71
N LEU A 36 -16.43 -3.60 1.34
CA LEU A 36 -15.66 -2.54 2.00
C LEU A 36 -15.06 -1.56 0.98
N ALA A 37 -14.48 -2.06 -0.12
CA ALA A 37 -13.89 -1.21 -1.16
C ALA A 37 -14.93 -0.24 -1.74
N ARG A 38 -16.16 -0.70 -1.98
CA ARG A 38 -17.25 0.17 -2.43
C ARG A 38 -17.50 1.32 -1.46
N VAL A 39 -17.69 1.02 -0.18
CA VAL A 39 -17.91 2.05 0.85
C VAL A 39 -16.74 3.04 0.89
N LEU A 40 -15.51 2.55 0.94
CA LEU A 40 -14.33 3.40 1.08
C LEU A 40 -14.04 4.25 -0.15
N VAL A 41 -14.26 3.72 -1.36
CA VAL A 41 -14.10 4.48 -2.61
C VAL A 41 -15.18 5.56 -2.70
N GLU A 42 -16.45 5.25 -2.41
CA GLU A 42 -17.52 6.24 -2.39
C GLU A 42 -17.23 7.36 -1.38
N GLN A 43 -16.78 7.01 -0.17
CA GLN A 43 -16.39 7.99 0.85
C GLN A 43 -15.17 8.82 0.42
N ALA A 44 -14.19 8.21 -0.24
CA ALA A 44 -13.03 8.93 -0.77
C ALA A 44 -13.41 9.95 -1.85
N LEU A 45 -14.27 9.58 -2.79
CA LEU A 45 -14.72 10.49 -3.84
C LEU A 45 -15.55 11.65 -3.28
N LYS A 46 -16.50 11.37 -2.38
CA LYS A 46 -17.26 12.42 -1.66
C LYS A 46 -16.34 13.35 -0.87
N ASN A 47 -15.33 12.80 -0.19
CA ASN A 47 -14.37 13.61 0.55
C ASN A 47 -13.48 14.47 -0.36
N ALA A 48 -13.10 13.95 -1.52
CA ALA A 48 -12.34 14.71 -2.51
C ALA A 48 -13.11 15.95 -2.99
N GLU A 49 -14.40 15.78 -3.30
CA GLU A 49 -15.31 16.89 -3.62
C GLU A 49 -15.42 17.89 -2.45
N ARG A 50 -15.68 17.38 -1.24
CA ARG A 50 -15.81 18.20 -0.03
C ARG A 50 -14.57 19.04 0.28
N THR A 51 -13.39 18.49 0.06
CA THR A 51 -12.11 19.11 0.44
C THR A 51 -11.41 19.81 -0.72
N ALA A 52 -11.98 19.75 -1.92
CA ALA A 52 -11.33 20.18 -3.17
C ALA A 52 -9.92 19.59 -3.34
N THR A 53 -9.73 18.34 -2.89
CA THR A 53 -8.48 17.61 -3.09
C THR A 53 -8.57 16.71 -4.32
N ALA A 54 -7.42 16.39 -4.94
CA ALA A 54 -7.40 15.43 -6.03
C ALA A 54 -7.95 14.08 -5.54
N PRO A 55 -8.90 13.42 -6.25
CA PRO A 55 -9.56 12.24 -5.69
C PRO A 55 -8.60 11.09 -5.43
N GLY A 56 -7.56 10.94 -6.25
CA GLY A 56 -6.44 10.04 -6.00
C GLY A 56 -5.78 10.16 -4.60
N ILE A 57 -5.70 11.36 -4.02
CA ILE A 57 -5.17 11.53 -2.65
C ILE A 57 -6.12 10.93 -1.61
N SER A 58 -7.44 11.14 -1.76
CA SER A 58 -8.44 10.52 -0.90
C SER A 58 -8.52 8.99 -1.10
N LEU A 59 -8.35 8.51 -2.34
CA LEU A 59 -8.30 7.08 -2.65
C LEU A 59 -7.10 6.38 -2.01
N ALA A 60 -5.93 7.04 -1.96
CA ALA A 60 -4.77 6.51 -1.25
C ALA A 60 -5.02 6.37 0.27
N ALA A 61 -5.74 7.31 0.88
CA ALA A 61 -6.17 7.19 2.27
C ALA A 61 -7.18 6.05 2.47
N ALA A 62 -8.18 5.92 1.59
CA ALA A 62 -9.11 4.80 1.61
C ALA A 62 -8.39 3.44 1.46
N PHE A 63 -7.34 3.38 0.64
CA PHE A 63 -6.55 2.17 0.46
C PHE A 63 -5.85 1.72 1.76
N ASP A 64 -5.36 2.65 2.58
CA ASP A 64 -4.79 2.33 3.89
C ASP A 64 -5.82 1.63 4.80
N LEU A 65 -7.09 2.05 4.78
CA LEU A 65 -8.16 1.47 5.60
C LEU A 65 -8.51 0.03 5.21
N ILE A 66 -8.56 -0.30 3.91
CA ILE A 66 -8.80 -1.70 3.50
C ILE A 66 -7.62 -2.61 3.83
N VAL A 67 -6.39 -2.09 3.74
CA VAL A 67 -5.19 -2.84 4.17
C VAL A 67 -5.20 -3.02 5.69
N ALA A 68 -5.61 -2.01 6.44
CA ALA A 68 -5.79 -2.11 7.88
C ALA A 68 -6.83 -3.17 8.25
N ALA A 69 -7.96 -3.23 7.52
CA ALA A 69 -8.98 -4.28 7.71
C ALA A 69 -8.37 -5.68 7.61
N GLU A 70 -7.59 -5.95 6.55
CA GLU A 70 -6.86 -7.21 6.39
C GLU A 70 -5.93 -7.50 7.57
N TYR A 71 -5.20 -6.50 8.06
CA TYR A 71 -4.27 -6.68 9.17
C TYR A 71 -5.01 -6.94 10.49
N TYR A 72 -6.17 -6.33 10.69
CA TYR A 72 -7.00 -6.53 11.88
C TYR A 72 -7.59 -7.95 11.94
N THR A 73 -7.76 -8.64 10.81
CA THR A 73 -8.14 -10.07 10.81
C THR A 73 -7.10 -10.96 11.50
N LYS A 74 -5.84 -10.50 11.57
CA LYS A 74 -4.69 -11.24 12.12
C LYS A 74 -4.35 -10.84 13.55
N VAL A 75 -5.18 -10.00 14.19
CA VAL A 75 -4.98 -9.61 15.59
C VAL A 75 -4.99 -10.85 16.48
N ALA A 76 -3.99 -10.96 17.33
CA ALA A 76 -3.82 -12.04 18.29
C ALA A 76 -4.08 -11.56 19.72
N ASN A 77 -4.11 -12.50 20.67
CA ASN A 77 -4.17 -12.18 22.10
C ASN A 77 -2.84 -11.60 22.60
N THR A 78 -1.73 -11.90 21.94
CA THR A 78 -0.39 -11.38 22.27
C THR A 78 -0.05 -10.13 21.48
N GLY A 79 1.02 -9.41 21.87
CA GLY A 79 1.53 -8.25 21.12
C GLY A 79 0.87 -6.92 21.51
N TRP A 80 0.09 -6.90 22.59
CA TRP A 80 -0.53 -5.68 23.11
C TRP A 80 0.44 -4.91 24.01
N LEU A 81 0.24 -3.60 24.06
CA LEU A 81 0.96 -2.66 24.92
C LEU A 81 -0.02 -2.05 25.91
N TYR A 82 0.28 -2.17 27.20
CA TYR A 82 -0.42 -1.39 28.23
C TYR A 82 0.12 0.04 28.27
N CYS A 83 -0.76 1.03 28.18
CA CYS A 83 -0.46 2.46 28.23
C CYS A 83 -1.16 3.10 29.45
N PRO A 84 -0.41 3.49 30.51
CA PRO A 84 -0.96 3.82 31.82
C PRO A 84 -1.34 5.30 32.00
N VAL A 85 -1.79 5.99 30.95
CA VAL A 85 -2.15 7.42 31.10
C VAL A 85 -3.31 7.55 32.10
N LYS A 86 -3.07 8.39 33.12
CA LYS A 86 -3.92 8.56 34.30
C LYS A 86 -5.41 8.71 33.91
N ASN A 87 -6.27 7.96 34.59
CA ASN A 87 -7.74 7.94 34.44
C ASN A 87 -8.25 7.48 33.07
N SER A 88 -7.39 7.04 32.16
CA SER A 88 -7.81 6.54 30.85
C SER A 88 -6.78 5.54 30.29
N PRO A 89 -6.46 4.44 30.99
CA PRO A 89 -5.47 3.50 30.49
C PRO A 89 -6.03 2.69 29.31
N LEU A 90 -5.15 2.29 28.40
CA LEU A 90 -5.49 1.53 27.19
C LEU A 90 -4.60 0.30 27.06
N LEU A 91 -5.17 -0.78 26.52
CA LEU A 91 -4.40 -1.77 25.78
C LEU A 91 -4.37 -1.37 24.32
N ILE A 92 -3.18 -1.25 23.74
CA ILE A 92 -2.97 -0.81 22.37
C ILE A 92 -2.32 -1.93 21.58
N TYR A 93 -2.82 -2.21 20.38
CA TYR A 93 -2.22 -3.12 19.42
C TYR A 93 -1.54 -2.29 18.31
N PRO A 94 -0.23 -2.00 18.42
CA PRO A 94 0.43 -1.05 17.53
C PRO A 94 0.96 -1.72 16.26
N TYR A 95 1.07 -0.92 15.20
CA TYR A 95 1.67 -1.28 13.91
C TYR A 95 3.00 -0.54 13.62
N THR A 96 3.43 0.31 14.55
CA THR A 96 4.78 0.89 14.62
C THR A 96 5.44 0.49 15.94
N ASN A 97 6.78 0.51 15.99
CA ASN A 97 7.54 0.06 17.15
C ASN A 97 7.55 1.11 18.29
N THR A 98 6.42 1.75 18.52
CA THR A 98 6.26 2.74 19.58
C THR A 98 4.83 2.78 20.12
N CYS A 99 4.64 3.30 21.33
CA CYS A 99 3.32 3.61 21.86
C CYS A 99 2.63 4.70 21.00
N PRO A 100 1.59 4.36 20.23
CA PRO A 100 0.96 5.30 19.31
C PRO A 100 0.28 6.48 20.02
N ARG A 101 -0.14 6.29 21.26
CA ARG A 101 -0.73 7.38 22.07
C ARG A 101 0.30 8.36 22.57
N CYS A 102 1.41 7.86 23.11
CA CYS A 102 2.44 8.73 23.67
C CYS A 102 3.22 9.46 22.59
N VAL A 103 3.39 8.85 21.40
CA VAL A 103 4.15 9.48 20.32
C VAL A 103 3.44 10.71 19.75
N LEU A 104 2.11 10.78 19.83
CA LEU A 104 1.33 11.98 19.51
C LEU A 104 1.70 13.18 20.40
N GLN A 105 2.23 12.93 21.61
CA GLN A 105 2.74 13.95 22.53
C GLN A 105 4.26 14.13 22.44
N GLY A 106 4.92 13.54 21.44
CA GLY A 106 6.38 13.55 21.31
C GLY A 106 7.12 12.62 22.28
N ASN A 107 6.40 11.74 23.00
CA ASN A 107 6.99 10.80 23.94
C ASN A 107 7.15 9.41 23.31
N PHE A 108 8.37 8.87 23.31
CA PHE A 108 8.69 7.60 22.69
C PHE A 108 8.81 6.49 23.72
N TYR A 109 7.95 5.47 23.60
CA TYR A 109 8.07 4.23 24.35
C TYR A 109 8.16 3.09 23.35
N PHE A 110 9.22 2.28 23.41
CA PHE A 110 9.40 1.17 22.49
C PHE A 110 8.46 0.02 22.83
N HIS A 111 7.83 -0.56 21.81
CA HIS A 111 7.11 -1.83 21.86
C HIS A 111 7.19 -2.46 20.47
N GLN A 112 7.31 -3.77 20.35
CA GLN A 112 7.41 -4.41 19.04
C GLN A 112 6.08 -4.30 18.28
N ALA A 113 6.10 -3.77 17.05
CA ALA A 113 4.95 -3.66 16.18
C ALA A 113 4.41 -5.02 15.73
N ASN A 114 3.10 -5.11 15.55
CA ASN A 114 2.41 -6.30 15.03
C ASN A 114 2.29 -6.29 13.49
N LYS A 115 3.34 -5.80 12.82
CA LYS A 115 3.34 -5.63 11.37
C LYS A 115 3.54 -6.98 10.66
N PRO A 116 2.78 -7.29 9.59
CA PRO A 116 3.01 -8.49 8.80
C PRO A 116 4.39 -8.54 8.14
N SER A 117 4.83 -9.74 7.77
CA SER A 117 6.08 -9.92 7.02
C SER A 117 5.99 -9.26 5.63
N SER A 118 7.13 -8.79 5.10
CA SER A 118 7.17 -8.09 3.80
C SER A 118 6.54 -8.88 2.63
N GLY A 119 6.72 -10.20 2.55
CA GLY A 119 6.09 -11.02 1.53
C GLY A 119 4.56 -11.07 1.66
N THR A 120 4.06 -11.10 2.90
CA THR A 120 2.62 -10.99 3.18
C THR A 120 2.07 -9.61 2.77
N ILE A 121 2.82 -8.53 3.02
CA ILE A 121 2.42 -7.17 2.65
C ILE A 121 2.25 -7.05 1.14
N GLY A 122 3.25 -7.50 0.36
CA GLY A 122 3.19 -7.42 -1.11
C GLY A 122 2.01 -8.20 -1.70
N GLY A 123 1.81 -9.45 -1.29
CA GLY A 123 0.69 -10.27 -1.76
C GLY A 123 -0.68 -9.68 -1.38
N THR A 124 -0.84 -9.19 -0.14
CA THR A 124 -2.06 -8.53 0.33
C THR A 124 -2.35 -7.26 -0.44
N THR A 125 -1.38 -6.35 -0.54
CA THR A 125 -1.60 -5.01 -1.12
C THR A 125 -1.83 -5.09 -2.63
N ARG A 126 -1.16 -6.01 -3.34
CA ARG A 126 -1.44 -6.32 -4.75
C ARG A 126 -2.91 -6.73 -4.93
N ARG A 127 -3.36 -7.71 -4.15
CA ARG A 127 -4.75 -8.21 -4.21
C ARG A 127 -5.75 -7.08 -3.93
N LEU A 128 -5.56 -6.33 -2.86
CA LEU A 128 -6.47 -5.25 -2.46
C LEU A 128 -6.44 -4.07 -3.45
N LEU A 129 -5.31 -3.80 -4.10
CA LEU A 129 -5.23 -2.79 -5.16
C LEU A 129 -6.08 -3.21 -6.36
N CYS A 130 -6.06 -4.49 -6.75
CA CYS A 130 -6.96 -5.02 -7.78
C CYS A 130 -8.44 -4.89 -7.38
N VAL A 131 -8.81 -5.05 -6.10
CA VAL A 131 -10.19 -4.80 -5.63
C VAL A 131 -10.58 -3.34 -5.89
N PHE A 132 -9.71 -2.39 -5.52
CA PHE A 132 -9.94 -0.96 -5.74
C PHE A 132 -10.05 -0.63 -7.23
N LEU A 133 -9.12 -1.11 -8.05
CA LEU A 133 -9.13 -0.88 -9.50
C LEU A 133 -10.40 -1.44 -10.16
N LYS A 134 -10.82 -2.66 -9.81
CA LYS A 134 -12.06 -3.26 -10.32
C LYS A 134 -13.27 -2.34 -10.04
N HIS A 135 -13.33 -1.77 -8.83
CA HIS A 135 -14.42 -0.89 -8.46
C HIS A 135 -14.33 0.48 -9.16
N LEU A 136 -13.14 1.07 -9.26
CA LEU A 136 -12.91 2.32 -9.98
C LEU A 136 -13.22 2.20 -11.48
N PHE A 137 -12.85 1.09 -12.11
CA PHE A 137 -13.23 0.79 -13.50
C PHE A 137 -14.74 0.73 -13.65
N THR A 138 -15.45 0.11 -12.70
CA THR A 138 -16.92 0.05 -12.72
C THR A 138 -17.53 1.44 -12.61
N ILE A 139 -17.08 2.27 -11.66
CA ILE A 139 -17.58 3.65 -11.48
C ILE A 139 -17.32 4.50 -12.73
N ASN A 140 -16.14 4.36 -13.34
CA ASN A 140 -15.74 5.10 -14.52
C ASN A 140 -16.24 4.49 -15.84
N SER A 141 -17.16 3.51 -15.78
CA SER A 141 -17.70 2.81 -16.96
C SER A 141 -16.62 2.26 -17.90
N ARG A 142 -15.54 1.71 -17.31
CA ARG A 142 -14.44 1.05 -18.01
C ARG A 142 -14.62 -0.46 -17.93
N TYR A 143 -14.67 -1.13 -19.08
CA TYR A 143 -14.85 -2.58 -19.19
C TYR A 143 -13.50 -3.31 -19.23
N LEU A 144 -12.72 -3.16 -18.16
CA LEU A 144 -11.38 -3.75 -18.06
C LEU A 144 -11.41 -4.99 -17.17
N LYS A 145 -10.86 -6.10 -17.68
CA LYS A 145 -10.70 -7.34 -16.91
C LYS A 145 -9.34 -7.37 -16.24
N ILE A 146 -9.28 -7.89 -15.02
CA ILE A 146 -8.04 -8.02 -14.25
C ILE A 146 -7.73 -9.50 -14.08
N TYR A 147 -6.47 -9.88 -14.27
CA TYR A 147 -5.95 -11.23 -14.04
C TYR A 147 -4.68 -11.16 -13.20
N TYR A 148 -4.40 -12.25 -12.49
CA TYR A 148 -3.09 -12.46 -11.89
C TYR A 148 -2.09 -12.90 -12.95
N GLY A 149 -0.93 -12.26 -12.97
CA GLY A 149 0.19 -12.67 -13.81
C GLY A 149 1.00 -13.81 -13.20
N THR A 150 1.93 -14.33 -14.01
CA THR A 150 3.02 -15.21 -13.59
C THR A 150 4.33 -14.45 -13.70
N GLU A 151 5.30 -14.75 -12.82
CA GLU A 151 6.57 -14.01 -12.76
C GLU A 151 7.20 -13.89 -14.16
N PRO A 152 7.57 -12.67 -14.61
CA PRO A 152 7.74 -11.43 -13.83
C PRO A 152 6.51 -10.52 -13.71
N ILE A 153 5.32 -10.95 -14.16
CA ILE A 153 4.11 -10.12 -14.22
C ILE A 153 3.31 -10.33 -12.93
N ASP A 154 2.96 -9.25 -12.24
CA ASP A 154 2.08 -9.32 -11.06
C ASP A 154 0.60 -9.29 -11.45
N VAL A 155 0.24 -8.37 -12.35
CA VAL A 155 -1.14 -8.11 -12.76
C VAL A 155 -1.23 -7.90 -14.27
N ILE A 156 -2.29 -8.42 -14.85
CA ILE A 156 -2.68 -8.22 -16.25
C ILE A 156 -4.00 -7.46 -16.27
N ILE A 157 -4.07 -6.37 -17.04
CA ILE A 157 -5.31 -5.62 -17.27
C ILE A 157 -5.60 -5.69 -18.77
N HIS A 158 -6.77 -6.21 -19.11
CA HIS A 158 -7.17 -6.51 -20.48
C HIS A 158 -8.40 -5.69 -20.87
N ASP A 159 -8.28 -4.96 -21.98
CA ASP A 159 -9.37 -4.31 -22.69
C ASP A 159 -9.75 -5.15 -23.91
N GLU A 160 -10.79 -5.95 -23.76
CA GLU A 160 -11.33 -6.78 -24.85
C GLU A 160 -11.95 -5.97 -25.98
N THR A 161 -12.23 -4.68 -25.76
CA THR A 161 -12.89 -3.85 -26.78
C THR A 161 -11.89 -3.19 -27.73
N GLN A 162 -10.64 -3.03 -27.29
CA GLN A 162 -9.58 -2.37 -28.04
C GLN A 162 -8.38 -3.30 -28.31
N ASP A 163 -8.48 -4.57 -27.92
CA ASP A 163 -7.39 -5.54 -27.93
C ASP A 163 -6.11 -4.97 -27.27
N VAL A 164 -6.25 -4.35 -26.08
CA VAL A 164 -5.12 -3.80 -25.32
C VAL A 164 -4.84 -4.67 -24.10
N VAL A 165 -3.56 -5.00 -23.89
CA VAL A 165 -3.10 -5.70 -22.67
C VAL A 165 -2.03 -4.88 -21.98
N LEU A 166 -2.29 -4.54 -20.72
CA LEU A 166 -1.33 -3.93 -19.81
C LEU A 166 -0.78 -5.00 -18.86
N LEU A 167 0.53 -5.27 -18.96
CA LEU A 167 1.25 -6.12 -18.02
C LEU A 167 1.98 -5.24 -17.01
N ALA A 168 1.73 -5.47 -15.72
CA ALA A 168 2.21 -4.58 -14.68
C ALA A 168 2.91 -5.31 -13.54
N GLU A 169 3.93 -4.61 -13.01
CA GLU A 169 4.56 -4.92 -11.73
C GLU A 169 3.91 -4.07 -10.63
N VAL A 170 3.61 -4.66 -9.47
CA VAL A 170 2.93 -3.95 -8.38
C VAL A 170 3.87 -3.72 -7.21
N LYS A 171 3.96 -2.46 -6.75
CA LYS A 171 4.68 -2.06 -5.53
C LYS A 171 3.78 -1.17 -4.69
N ALA A 172 2.98 -1.75 -3.80
CA ALA A 172 2.02 -1.05 -2.97
C ALA A 172 2.25 -1.34 -1.48
N ALA A 173 2.00 -0.33 -0.65
CA ALA A 173 2.07 -0.43 0.81
C ALA A 173 1.35 0.76 1.45
N PRO A 174 0.69 0.59 2.60
CA PRO A 174 -0.06 1.67 3.21
C PRO A 174 0.88 2.74 3.81
N LEU A 175 0.46 4.00 3.82
CA LEU A 175 1.18 5.08 4.52
C LEU A 175 1.13 4.85 6.04
N THR A 176 -0.06 4.54 6.55
CA THR A 176 -0.34 4.33 7.96
C THR A 176 -1.14 3.05 8.16
N THR A 177 -0.99 2.44 9.33
CA THR A 177 -1.95 1.45 9.81
C THR A 177 -2.34 1.88 11.20
N LEU A 178 -3.60 2.30 11.36
CA LEU A 178 -4.08 2.80 12.63
C LEU A 178 -4.00 1.71 13.70
N PRO A 179 -3.63 2.06 14.94
CA PRO A 179 -3.58 1.10 16.03
C PRO A 179 -4.99 0.76 16.51
N LEU A 180 -5.16 -0.48 16.99
CA LEU A 180 -6.36 -0.85 17.73
C LEU A 180 -6.17 -0.53 19.22
N ALA A 181 -7.25 -0.20 19.90
CA ALA A 181 -7.25 0.09 21.32
C ALA A 181 -8.47 -0.50 22.05
N VAL A 182 -8.24 -0.95 23.28
CA VAL A 182 -9.26 -1.39 24.22
C VAL A 182 -9.11 -0.57 25.50
N LYS A 183 -10.22 -0.01 25.99
CA LYS A 183 -10.25 0.65 27.30
C LYS A 183 -10.13 -0.39 28.40
N VAL A 184 -9.26 -0.14 29.36
CA VAL A 184 -9.07 -1.01 30.52
C VAL A 184 -9.10 -0.22 31.81
N GLU A 185 -9.16 -0.92 32.94
CA GLU A 185 -8.93 -0.34 34.25
C GLU A 185 -7.43 -0.11 34.50
N VAL A 186 -7.13 0.71 35.50
CA VAL A 186 -5.74 0.93 35.93
C VAL A 186 -5.19 -0.40 36.46
N GLN A 187 -4.12 -0.87 35.83
CA GLN A 187 -3.39 -2.05 36.27
C GLN A 187 -2.30 -1.64 37.26
N THR A 188 -2.16 -2.44 38.32
CA THR A 188 -1.07 -2.34 39.29
C THR A 188 -0.14 -3.55 39.14
N GLU A 189 1.13 -3.34 39.45
CA GLU A 189 2.12 -4.38 39.66
C GLU A 189 2.59 -4.34 41.11
N VAL A 190 3.35 -5.35 41.53
CA VAL A 190 3.85 -5.45 42.90
C VAL A 190 5.33 -5.09 42.88
N ASP A 191 5.75 -4.18 43.75
CA ASP A 191 7.16 -3.81 43.89
C ASP A 191 7.96 -4.90 44.65
N ASP A 192 9.27 -4.68 44.82
CA ASP A 192 10.15 -5.63 45.52
C ASP A 192 9.76 -5.85 47.00
N ASN A 193 8.94 -4.96 47.59
CA ASN A 193 8.47 -5.03 48.97
C ASN A 193 7.06 -5.65 49.10
N GLY A 194 6.42 -6.02 47.99
CA GLY A 194 5.05 -6.53 48.02
C GLY A 194 3.96 -5.45 47.92
N GLU A 195 4.33 -4.18 47.71
CA GLU A 195 3.38 -3.08 47.67
C GLU A 195 2.83 -2.85 46.25
N PRO A 196 1.53 -2.55 46.11
CA PRO A 196 0.92 -2.29 44.81
C PRO A 196 1.37 -0.93 44.27
N ILE A 197 2.07 -0.95 43.14
CA ILE A 197 2.48 0.25 42.39
C ILE A 197 1.75 0.33 41.04
N PRO A 198 1.48 1.52 40.49
CA PRO A 198 0.89 1.65 39.17
C PRO A 198 1.80 1.04 38.09
N ARG A 199 1.25 0.12 37.28
CA ARG A 199 1.99 -0.54 36.22
C ARG A 199 2.45 0.47 35.17
N LEU A 200 3.71 0.38 34.73
CA LEU A 200 4.25 1.22 33.66
C LEU A 200 3.94 0.68 32.25
N HIS A 201 4.37 1.41 31.21
CA HIS A 201 4.32 0.92 29.83
C HIS A 201 4.96 -0.45 29.72
N SER A 202 4.19 -1.46 29.32
CA SER A 202 4.68 -2.84 29.27
C SER A 202 3.92 -3.66 28.25
N ALA A 203 4.62 -4.62 27.66
CA ALA A 203 4.00 -5.64 26.83
C ALA A 203 3.05 -6.48 27.69
N THR A 204 1.91 -6.83 27.13
CA THR A 204 0.88 -7.63 27.81
C THR A 204 0.02 -8.36 26.78
N ASP A 205 -0.82 -9.26 27.28
CA ASP A 205 -1.82 -9.94 26.47
C ASP A 205 -3.20 -9.30 26.67
N ASN A 206 -4.05 -9.40 25.65
CA ASN A 206 -5.49 -9.22 25.76
C ASN A 206 -6.17 -10.60 25.90
N SER A 207 -6.29 -11.09 27.12
CA SER A 207 -6.94 -12.37 27.44
C SER A 207 -8.43 -12.41 27.07
N PHE A 208 -9.05 -11.25 26.83
CA PHE A 208 -10.47 -11.11 26.50
C PHE A 208 -10.65 -10.69 25.04
N LEU A 209 -9.75 -11.08 24.13
CA LEU A 209 -9.76 -10.63 22.74
C LEU A 209 -11.12 -10.76 22.04
N THR A 210 -11.85 -11.85 22.28
CA THR A 210 -13.14 -12.12 21.61
C THR A 210 -14.29 -11.29 22.16
N SER A 211 -14.23 -10.87 23.43
CA SER A 211 -15.27 -10.09 24.12
C SER A 211 -14.92 -8.62 24.32
N SER A 212 -13.67 -8.22 24.07
CA SER A 212 -13.21 -6.84 24.21
C SER A 212 -13.87 -5.94 23.17
N GLN A 213 -14.34 -4.78 23.63
CA GLN A 213 -14.77 -3.70 22.74
C GLN A 213 -13.55 -3.09 22.07
N MET A 214 -13.29 -3.47 20.82
CA MET A 214 -12.18 -2.95 20.04
C MET A 214 -12.53 -1.61 19.42
N ASN A 215 -11.54 -0.74 19.33
CA ASN A 215 -11.66 0.57 18.73
C ASN A 215 -10.47 0.81 17.80
N ILE A 216 -10.68 1.53 16.72
CA ILE A 216 -9.57 2.18 16.01
C ILE A 216 -9.21 3.43 16.83
N MET A 217 -7.94 3.57 17.17
CA MET A 217 -7.42 4.80 17.74
C MET A 217 -7.04 5.73 16.60
N LEU A 218 -7.90 6.71 16.33
CA LEU A 218 -7.76 7.67 15.25
C LEU A 218 -7.12 8.96 15.79
N PRO A 219 -5.91 9.34 15.34
CA PRO A 219 -5.33 10.63 15.71
C PRO A 219 -6.19 11.79 15.23
N LYS A 220 -6.30 12.82 16.08
CA LYS A 220 -7.08 14.03 15.82
C LYS A 220 -6.27 15.24 16.26
N LEU A 221 -6.32 16.32 15.51
CA LEU A 221 -5.74 17.59 15.90
C LEU A 221 -6.82 18.44 16.58
N GLU A 222 -6.59 18.85 17.83
CA GLU A 222 -7.48 19.71 18.61
C GLU A 222 -6.63 20.83 19.24
N ASP A 223 -6.99 22.09 18.98
CA ASP A 223 -6.28 23.26 19.52
C ASP A 223 -4.74 23.20 19.34
N ASP A 224 -4.30 22.89 18.12
CA ASP A 224 -2.89 22.70 17.74
C ASP A 224 -2.14 21.60 18.51
N ARG A 225 -2.90 20.69 19.15
CA ARG A 225 -2.34 19.53 19.86
C ARG A 225 -2.90 18.25 19.29
N TRP A 226 -1.99 17.31 19.06
CA TRP A 226 -2.40 15.97 18.67
C TRP A 226 -3.05 15.27 19.85
N ASN A 227 -4.19 14.66 19.61
CA ASN A 227 -4.93 13.81 20.52
C ASN A 227 -5.45 12.61 19.72
N TYR A 228 -6.39 11.86 20.26
CA TYR A 228 -7.01 10.76 19.56
C TYR A 228 -8.49 10.61 19.93
N GLU A 229 -9.26 10.07 19.01
CA GLU A 229 -10.58 9.52 19.27
C GLU A 229 -10.58 8.00 19.14
N LEU A 230 -11.52 7.35 19.81
CA LEU A 230 -11.71 5.90 19.76
C LEU A 230 -12.96 5.61 18.95
N VAL A 231 -12.75 5.13 17.72
CA VAL A 231 -13.81 4.77 16.78
C VAL A 231 -14.21 3.31 17.06
N PRO A 232 -15.43 3.02 17.55
CA PRO A 232 -15.79 1.69 18.00
C PRO A 232 -15.96 0.72 16.83
N LEU A 233 -15.24 -0.41 16.85
CA LEU A 233 -15.43 -1.53 15.92
C LEU A 233 -16.28 -2.66 16.52
N GLY A 234 -16.73 -2.52 17.77
CA GLY A 234 -17.49 -3.58 18.44
C GLY A 234 -16.60 -4.72 18.95
N VAL A 235 -17.25 -5.84 19.26
CA VAL A 235 -16.61 -7.07 19.72
C VAL A 235 -16.32 -8.00 18.54
N ARG A 236 -15.18 -8.70 18.58
CA ARG A 236 -14.82 -9.67 17.54
C ARG A 236 -15.74 -10.89 17.51
N GLY A 237 -16.20 -11.31 18.69
CA GLY A 237 -17.03 -12.51 18.90
C GLY A 237 -16.28 -13.83 18.76
N SER A 238 -15.46 -13.99 17.71
CA SER A 238 -14.68 -15.21 17.45
C SER A 238 -13.24 -14.89 17.02
N SER A 239 -12.28 -15.63 17.57
CA SER A 239 -10.86 -15.55 17.19
C SER A 239 -10.58 -16.03 15.77
N SER A 240 -11.48 -16.83 15.18
CA SER A 240 -11.37 -17.31 13.80
C SER A 240 -12.06 -16.43 12.77
N SER A 241 -12.70 -15.33 13.19
CA SER A 241 -13.40 -14.46 12.24
C SER A 241 -12.39 -13.75 11.32
N THR A 242 -12.48 -14.07 10.03
CA THR A 242 -11.68 -13.47 8.94
C THR A 242 -12.37 -12.26 8.31
N LYS A 243 -13.66 -12.06 8.57
CA LYS A 243 -14.47 -11.00 7.95
C LYS A 243 -14.84 -9.85 8.88
N TRP A 244 -14.73 -10.05 10.20
CA TRP A 244 -15.17 -9.06 11.21
C TRP A 244 -14.61 -7.66 10.95
N ALA A 245 -13.30 -7.54 10.73
CA ALA A 245 -12.68 -6.23 10.53
C ALA A 245 -13.22 -5.50 9.29
N TYR A 246 -13.42 -6.24 8.19
CA TYR A 246 -13.99 -5.69 6.96
C TYR A 246 -15.43 -5.20 7.18
N GLU A 247 -16.27 -6.03 7.83
CA GLU A 247 -17.66 -5.70 8.12
C GLU A 247 -17.77 -4.48 9.05
N GLN A 248 -16.95 -4.40 10.10
CA GLN A 248 -17.04 -3.31 11.08
C GLN A 248 -16.47 -2.00 10.54
N ILE A 249 -15.36 -2.02 9.80
CA ILE A 249 -14.87 -0.81 9.14
C ILE A 249 -15.89 -0.32 8.11
N GLY A 250 -16.45 -1.24 7.30
CA GLY A 250 -17.44 -0.90 6.30
C GLY A 250 -18.71 -0.32 6.91
N LYS A 251 -19.15 -0.86 8.05
CA LYS A 251 -20.27 -0.31 8.82
C LYS A 251 -19.96 1.11 9.31
N VAL A 252 -18.87 1.30 10.04
CA VAL A 252 -18.61 2.55 10.77
C VAL A 252 -18.29 3.71 9.81
N PHE A 253 -17.53 3.45 8.74
CA PHE A 253 -17.29 4.45 7.68
C PHE A 253 -18.46 4.60 6.70
N GLY A 254 -19.40 3.65 6.66
CA GLY A 254 -20.61 3.73 5.84
C GLY A 254 -21.76 4.47 6.53
N GLU A 255 -21.84 4.41 7.86
CA GLU A 255 -22.90 5.03 8.67
C GLU A 255 -22.54 6.45 9.15
N GLU A 256 -21.26 6.75 9.37
CA GLU A 256 -20.81 8.06 9.85
C GLU A 256 -20.13 8.89 8.74
N ASP A 257 -20.91 9.76 8.09
CA ASP A 257 -20.45 10.58 6.95
C ASP A 257 -19.21 11.44 7.25
N GLU A 258 -19.05 11.90 8.49
CA GLU A 258 -17.94 12.77 8.90
C GLU A 258 -16.65 12.00 9.22
N LEU A 259 -16.74 10.70 9.45
CA LEU A 259 -15.61 9.93 9.96
C LEU A 259 -14.48 9.83 8.92
N PHE A 260 -14.82 9.58 7.66
CA PHE A 260 -13.81 9.53 6.60
C PHE A 260 -13.10 10.87 6.46
N TYR A 261 -13.82 11.99 6.55
CA TYR A 261 -13.23 13.32 6.51
C TYR A 261 -12.24 13.53 7.65
N ARG A 262 -12.60 13.19 8.90
CA ARG A 262 -11.68 13.30 10.06
C ARG A 262 -10.45 12.41 9.90
N TYR A 263 -10.65 11.17 9.43
CA TYR A 263 -9.55 10.27 9.08
C TYR A 263 -8.62 10.87 8.03
N PHE A 264 -9.20 11.42 6.96
CA PHE A 264 -8.46 12.04 5.88
C PHE A 264 -7.66 13.26 6.33
N GLN A 265 -8.18 14.09 7.24
CA GLN A 265 -7.43 15.21 7.81
C GLN A 265 -6.12 14.73 8.47
N PHE A 266 -6.21 13.71 9.32
CA PHE A 266 -5.02 13.07 9.89
C PHE A 266 -4.10 12.51 8.80
N TRP A 267 -4.65 11.72 7.88
CA TRP A 267 -3.86 11.03 6.86
C TRP A 267 -3.11 12.02 5.97
N ASN A 268 -3.75 13.11 5.55
CA ASN A 268 -3.16 14.13 4.70
C ASN A 268 -2.02 14.90 5.40
N ILE A 269 -2.14 15.15 6.71
CA ILE A 269 -1.05 15.75 7.49
C ILE A 269 0.10 14.75 7.64
N ALA A 270 -0.19 13.46 7.90
CA ALA A 270 0.81 12.41 7.96
C ALA A 270 1.54 12.23 6.61
N TYR A 271 0.80 12.29 5.49
CA TYR A 271 1.33 12.21 4.13
C TYR A 271 2.26 13.38 3.84
N SER A 272 1.83 14.60 4.19
CA SER A 272 2.66 15.80 4.08
C SER A 272 3.91 15.72 4.95
N ALA A 273 3.79 15.19 6.18
CA ALA A 273 4.92 15.02 7.09
C ALA A 273 5.93 13.97 6.58
N TYR A 274 5.45 12.93 5.90
CA TYR A 274 6.25 11.90 5.24
C TYR A 274 6.99 12.44 4.01
N ASN A 275 6.30 13.19 3.15
CA ASN A 275 6.86 13.79 1.94
C ASN A 275 8.02 14.75 2.26
N LYS A 276 7.83 15.59 3.27
CA LYS A 276 8.81 16.60 3.69
C LYS A 276 10.12 16.05 4.25
N ALA A 277 10.38 14.74 4.24
CA ALA A 277 11.56 14.11 4.82
C ALA A 277 12.91 14.56 4.24
N VAL A 278 12.94 15.38 3.17
CA VAL A 278 14.03 16.33 2.93
C VAL A 278 13.87 17.53 3.89
N ARG A 279 13.85 17.25 5.20
CA ARG A 279 13.81 18.33 6.21
C ARG A 279 15.22 18.90 6.33
N GLY A 280 15.34 20.23 6.27
CA GLY A 280 16.59 20.90 6.64
C GLY A 280 17.04 20.43 8.02
N ARG A 281 18.36 20.29 8.23
CA ARG A 281 18.90 19.89 9.54
C ARG A 281 18.33 20.81 10.62
N GLY A 282 17.66 20.25 11.63
CA GLY A 282 17.24 20.98 12.84
C GLY A 282 15.74 21.10 13.11
N THR A 283 14.84 20.73 12.19
CA THR A 283 13.38 20.77 12.45
C THR A 283 12.85 19.42 12.93
N LEU A 284 12.18 19.39 14.09
CA LEU A 284 11.54 18.17 14.61
C LEU A 284 10.36 17.73 13.72
N PRO A 285 10.14 16.41 13.56
CA PRO A 285 8.95 15.92 12.87
C PRO A 285 7.64 16.25 13.59
N GLU A 286 6.59 16.45 12.80
CA GLU A 286 5.21 16.45 13.32
C GLU A 286 4.95 15.12 14.04
N PRO A 287 4.30 15.08 15.21
CA PRO A 287 4.09 13.84 15.95
C PRO A 287 3.47 12.69 15.13
N VAL A 288 2.54 13.00 14.23
CA VAL A 288 1.91 12.01 13.35
C VAL A 288 2.84 11.37 12.31
N TYR A 289 4.00 11.98 12.03
CA TYR A 289 5.04 11.36 11.21
C TYR A 289 5.45 9.99 11.77
N TRP A 290 5.51 9.86 13.10
CA TRP A 290 5.93 8.63 13.76
C TRP A 290 4.87 7.51 13.73
N LEU A 291 3.69 7.80 13.17
CA LEU A 291 2.67 6.81 12.88
C LEU A 291 2.73 6.32 11.42
N THR A 292 3.57 6.91 10.58
CA THR A 292 3.76 6.44 9.21
C THR A 292 4.70 5.25 9.16
N ASN A 293 4.50 4.39 8.17
CA ASN A 293 5.48 3.37 7.82
C ASN A 293 6.78 4.02 7.32
N ALA A 294 7.91 3.36 7.58
CA ALA A 294 9.25 3.84 7.22
C ALA A 294 9.61 5.25 7.74
N CYS A 295 9.11 5.61 8.93
CA CYS A 295 9.45 6.85 9.63
C CYS A 295 10.84 6.81 10.31
N GLY A 296 11.54 5.66 10.30
CA GLY A 296 12.93 5.58 10.77
C GLY A 296 13.05 5.55 12.30
N GLN A 297 14.06 6.23 12.84
CA GLN A 297 14.40 6.25 14.26
C GLN A 297 13.84 7.51 14.95
N PRO A 298 13.49 7.44 16.25
CA PRO A 298 12.99 8.61 16.99
C PRO A 298 14.00 9.75 17.00
N ILE A 299 13.50 10.99 16.93
CA ILE A 299 14.30 12.22 17.04
C ILE A 299 13.62 13.18 18.03
N PRO A 300 14.29 13.56 19.15
CA PRO A 300 15.53 12.98 19.65
C PRO A 300 15.32 11.52 20.08
N ARG A 301 16.39 10.72 20.00
CA ARG A 301 16.34 9.33 20.44
C ARG A 301 16.35 9.27 21.97
N PRO A 302 15.38 8.58 22.61
CA PRO A 302 15.44 8.35 24.06
C PRO A 302 16.67 7.55 24.48
N GLU A 303 17.18 7.79 25.69
CA GLU A 303 18.33 7.07 26.24
C GLU A 303 18.08 5.56 26.35
N ASN A 304 16.85 5.18 26.73
CA ASN A 304 16.41 3.79 26.87
C ASN A 304 15.95 3.13 25.57
N TRP A 305 16.13 3.78 24.41
CA TRP A 305 15.70 3.21 23.14
C TRP A 305 16.56 2.00 22.75
N PRO A 306 15.97 0.86 22.37
CA PRO A 306 16.71 -0.38 22.24
C PRO A 306 17.69 -0.39 21.07
N VAL A 307 18.82 -1.05 21.29
CA VAL A 307 19.80 -1.41 20.25
C VAL A 307 19.21 -2.52 19.39
N ARG A 308 19.54 -2.54 18.09
CA ARG A 308 19.05 -3.58 17.19
C ARG A 308 19.47 -4.96 17.66
N ARG A 309 18.55 -5.92 17.55
CA ARG A 309 18.90 -7.34 17.83
C ARG A 309 19.94 -7.90 16.87
N LYS A 310 20.04 -7.34 15.65
CA LYS A 310 21.00 -7.74 14.62
C LYS A 310 21.54 -6.51 13.88
N GLY A 311 22.86 -6.48 13.67
CA GLY A 311 23.56 -5.37 13.02
C GLY A 311 23.84 -4.20 13.97
N GLU A 312 24.34 -3.10 13.40
CA GLU A 312 24.71 -1.91 14.16
C GLU A 312 23.54 -0.91 14.30
N GLY A 313 23.57 -0.12 15.37
CA GLY A 313 22.64 0.97 15.62
C GLY A 313 21.39 0.57 16.44
N TYR A 314 20.37 1.43 16.36
CA TYR A 314 19.17 1.34 17.21
C TYR A 314 17.94 0.85 16.44
N GLU A 315 17.00 0.24 17.14
CA GLU A 315 15.71 -0.14 16.57
C GLU A 315 15.01 1.06 15.95
N SER A 316 14.23 0.84 14.91
CA SER A 316 13.46 1.91 14.23
C SER A 316 12.01 1.87 14.71
N ILE A 317 11.32 3.01 14.75
CA ILE A 317 9.87 3.08 14.92
C ILE A 317 9.18 2.35 13.76
N SER A 318 9.64 2.58 12.54
CA SER A 318 9.25 1.77 11.39
C SER A 318 10.39 1.72 10.38
N ASP A 319 10.74 0.51 9.93
CA ASP A 319 11.89 0.28 9.07
C ASP A 319 11.59 0.59 7.59
N SER A 320 12.65 0.71 6.78
CA SER A 320 12.52 0.97 5.33
C SER A 320 12.00 -0.23 4.53
N LYS A 321 11.94 -1.44 5.11
CA LYS A 321 11.28 -2.61 4.48
C LYS A 321 9.76 -2.43 4.46
N SER A 322 9.27 -1.45 5.19
CA SER A 322 7.87 -1.03 5.28
C SER A 322 7.50 0.11 4.35
N SER A 323 8.41 0.61 3.51
CA SER A 323 8.20 1.93 2.90
C SER A 323 6.90 2.02 2.11
N VAL A 324 6.36 3.23 2.13
CA VAL A 324 5.02 3.57 1.70
C VAL A 324 4.89 3.47 0.18
N GLY A 325 3.82 2.86 -0.31
CA GLY A 325 3.62 2.64 -1.75
C GLY A 325 4.83 1.98 -2.40
N MET A 326 5.38 2.64 -3.43
CA MET A 326 6.61 2.22 -4.09
C MET A 326 7.88 2.86 -3.54
N ASP A 327 7.83 3.67 -2.47
CA ASP A 327 8.93 4.55 -2.04
C ASP A 327 10.18 3.83 -1.49
N ARG A 328 10.16 2.50 -1.35
CA ARG A 328 11.37 1.76 -0.96
C ARG A 328 12.32 1.69 -2.16
N THR A 329 13.56 2.16 -2.00
CA THR A 329 14.56 2.17 -3.09
C THR A 329 14.82 0.80 -3.73
N ASP A 330 14.82 -0.29 -2.94
CA ASP A 330 14.89 -1.68 -3.44
C ASP A 330 13.67 -2.05 -4.31
N ASP A 331 12.48 -1.62 -3.92
CA ASP A 331 11.24 -1.88 -4.67
C ASP A 331 11.18 -1.06 -5.96
N ILE A 332 11.66 0.20 -5.94
CA ILE A 332 11.79 1.02 -7.15
C ILE A 332 12.73 0.35 -8.14
N LYS A 333 13.94 -0.01 -7.72
CA LYS A 333 14.95 -0.67 -8.58
C LYS A 333 14.44 -1.99 -9.17
N LYS A 334 13.83 -2.84 -8.33
CA LYS A 334 13.22 -4.09 -8.79
C LYS A 334 12.08 -3.84 -9.74
N GLY A 335 11.23 -2.84 -9.45
CA GLY A 335 10.12 -2.44 -10.30
C GLY A 335 10.56 -2.02 -11.69
N ILE A 336 11.56 -1.12 -11.77
CA ILE A 336 12.16 -0.67 -13.04
C ILE A 336 12.68 -1.88 -13.84
N TYR A 337 13.43 -2.78 -13.21
CA TYR A 337 13.98 -3.95 -13.87
C TYR A 337 12.88 -4.89 -14.38
N GLN A 338 11.85 -5.16 -13.59
CA GLN A 338 10.77 -6.06 -14.02
C GLN A 338 9.96 -5.47 -15.17
N VAL A 339 9.64 -4.18 -15.13
CA VAL A 339 8.97 -3.51 -16.26
C VAL A 339 9.80 -3.59 -17.53
N LEU A 340 11.10 -3.29 -17.44
CA LEU A 340 12.00 -3.41 -18.60
C LEU A 340 12.07 -4.86 -19.11
N LYS A 341 12.15 -5.85 -18.22
CA LYS A 341 12.19 -7.28 -18.59
C LYS A 341 10.91 -7.71 -19.30
N ILE A 342 9.74 -7.31 -18.79
CA ILE A 342 8.43 -7.57 -19.39
C ILE A 342 8.37 -6.92 -20.79
N ALA A 343 8.76 -5.65 -20.89
CA ALA A 343 8.72 -4.90 -22.14
C ALA A 343 9.70 -5.45 -23.19
N ALA A 344 10.94 -5.77 -22.80
CA ALA A 344 11.96 -6.38 -23.66
C ALA A 344 11.55 -7.75 -24.21
N PHE A 345 10.79 -8.52 -23.44
CA PHE A 345 10.28 -9.81 -23.89
C PHE A 345 9.08 -9.67 -24.84
N GLY A 346 8.16 -8.75 -24.56
CA GLY A 346 6.88 -8.66 -25.26
C GLY A 346 6.85 -7.70 -26.45
N LYS A 347 7.40 -6.48 -26.33
CA LYS A 347 7.24 -5.41 -27.34
C LYS A 347 7.77 -5.78 -28.74
N PRO A 348 8.90 -6.49 -28.89
CA PRO A 348 9.39 -6.87 -30.21
C PRO A 348 8.60 -7.98 -30.90
N LYS A 349 7.67 -8.65 -30.21
CA LYS A 349 6.92 -9.78 -30.76
C LYS A 349 5.67 -9.27 -31.46
N ALA A 350 5.45 -9.76 -32.68
CA ALA A 350 4.20 -9.52 -33.38
C ALA A 350 3.03 -10.06 -32.54
N SER A 351 2.01 -9.23 -32.37
CA SER A 351 0.73 -9.58 -31.77
C SER A 351 -0.34 -8.68 -32.35
N HIS A 352 -1.57 -9.17 -32.43
CA HIS A 352 -2.72 -8.32 -32.75
C HIS A 352 -3.13 -7.45 -31.56
N PHE A 353 -2.68 -7.78 -30.34
CA PHE A 353 -2.89 -6.96 -29.16
C PHE A 353 -1.91 -5.80 -29.08
N ALA A 354 -2.40 -4.62 -28.70
CA ALA A 354 -1.58 -3.52 -28.27
C ALA A 354 -1.01 -3.79 -26.87
N PHE A 355 0.29 -4.07 -26.81
CA PHE A 355 0.98 -4.45 -25.58
C PHE A 355 1.57 -3.24 -24.83
N LYS A 356 1.21 -3.11 -23.55
CA LYS A 356 1.63 -2.02 -22.66
C LYS A 356 2.26 -2.55 -21.38
N THR A 357 3.10 -1.73 -20.76
CA THR A 357 3.84 -2.07 -19.54
C THR A 357 3.82 -0.94 -18.52
N ALA A 358 3.51 -1.26 -17.26
CA ALA A 358 3.45 -0.26 -16.20
C ALA A 358 4.00 -0.71 -14.85
N LEU A 359 4.39 0.28 -14.04
CA LEU A 359 4.58 0.13 -12.61
C LEU A 359 3.33 0.65 -11.89
N LEU A 360 2.68 -0.20 -11.09
CA LEU A 360 1.44 0.11 -10.36
C LEU A 360 1.69 0.27 -8.85
N SER A 361 1.08 1.27 -8.23
CA SER A 361 1.10 1.47 -6.77
C SER A 361 -0.13 2.24 -6.27
N ASN A 362 -0.37 2.22 -4.96
CA ASN A 362 -1.31 3.15 -4.32
C ASN A 362 -0.69 4.55 -4.15
N ILE A 363 0.60 4.64 -3.82
CA ILE A 363 1.31 5.91 -3.53
C ILE A 363 2.63 5.93 -4.28
N HIS A 364 2.95 7.05 -4.94
CA HIS A 364 4.20 7.22 -5.67
C HIS A 364 5.43 7.21 -4.74
N ALA A 365 6.63 7.22 -5.32
CA ALA A 365 7.88 7.28 -4.56
C ALA A 365 8.09 8.67 -3.91
N VAL A 366 7.26 9.04 -2.94
CA VAL A 366 7.14 10.42 -2.43
C VAL A 366 8.49 11.06 -2.06
N ARG A 367 9.40 10.30 -1.43
CA ARG A 367 10.71 10.81 -1.01
C ARG A 367 11.79 10.59 -2.06
N HIS A 368 11.66 9.50 -2.81
CA HIS A 368 12.73 8.98 -3.68
C HIS A 368 12.45 9.20 -5.17
N TYR A 369 11.35 9.86 -5.55
CA TYR A 369 10.96 10.06 -6.95
C TYR A 369 12.05 10.78 -7.73
N ARG A 370 12.55 11.90 -7.19
CA ARG A 370 13.57 12.71 -7.83
C ARG A 370 14.88 11.94 -8.01
N ASP A 371 15.26 11.17 -7.00
CA ASP A 371 16.54 10.47 -6.97
C ASP A 371 16.55 9.19 -7.81
N TYR A 372 15.39 8.57 -8.07
CA TYR A 372 15.30 7.25 -8.70
C TYR A 372 14.39 7.13 -9.92
N LEU A 373 13.39 7.99 -10.09
CA LEU A 373 12.41 7.88 -11.18
C LEU A 373 12.42 9.07 -12.14
N LEU A 374 12.67 10.29 -11.66
CA LEU A 374 12.59 11.50 -12.48
C LEU A 374 13.46 11.45 -13.72
N GLU A 375 14.70 10.96 -13.61
CA GLU A 375 15.62 10.85 -14.75
C GLU A 375 15.33 9.63 -15.65
N LEU A 376 14.58 8.64 -15.14
CA LEU A 376 14.31 7.39 -15.85
C LEU A 376 12.95 7.38 -16.55
N GLN A 377 11.99 8.16 -16.07
CA GLN A 377 10.61 8.17 -16.57
C GLN A 377 10.53 8.48 -18.07
N ASP A 378 11.45 9.32 -18.56
CA ASP A 378 11.50 9.83 -19.93
C ASP A 378 12.41 8.99 -20.85
N ILE A 379 13.07 7.94 -20.33
CA ILE A 379 13.91 7.05 -21.13
C ILE A 379 13.05 6.34 -22.18
N VAL A 380 13.59 6.32 -23.40
CA VAL A 380 13.14 5.46 -24.48
C VAL A 380 14.25 4.50 -24.85
N TRP A 381 13.90 3.32 -25.33
CA TRP A 381 14.84 2.26 -25.62
C TRP A 381 14.39 1.43 -26.83
N THR A 382 15.33 0.70 -27.42
CA THR A 382 15.06 -0.33 -28.43
C THR A 382 16.10 -1.43 -28.29
N LEU A 383 15.88 -2.57 -28.92
CA LEU A 383 16.86 -3.65 -28.95
C LEU A 383 17.85 -3.41 -30.10
N ASP A 384 19.14 -3.41 -29.81
CA ASP A 384 20.17 -3.47 -30.84
C ASP A 384 20.52 -4.93 -31.12
N THR A 385 20.08 -5.46 -32.26
CA THR A 385 20.41 -6.83 -32.69
C THR A 385 21.82 -6.96 -33.22
N THR A 386 22.50 -5.85 -33.55
CA THR A 386 23.88 -5.84 -34.01
C THR A 386 24.87 -5.86 -32.85
N GLY A 387 24.48 -5.30 -31.70
CA GLY A 387 25.31 -5.11 -30.51
C GLY A 387 26.45 -4.10 -30.71
N GLN A 388 26.40 -3.29 -31.76
CA GLN A 388 27.46 -2.35 -32.15
C GLN A 388 26.98 -0.89 -32.26
N ALA A 389 25.67 -0.63 -32.12
CA ALA A 389 25.13 0.72 -32.24
C ALA A 389 25.64 1.63 -31.11
N LYS A 390 26.09 2.84 -31.46
CA LYS A 390 26.55 3.86 -30.49
C LYS A 390 25.63 5.07 -30.45
N LYS A 391 24.85 5.30 -31.51
CA LYS A 391 23.83 6.35 -31.62
C LYS A 391 22.61 5.81 -32.37
N VAL A 392 21.47 6.50 -32.21
CA VAL A 392 20.20 6.11 -32.86
C VAL A 392 20.35 5.98 -34.38
N GLY A 393 21.14 6.84 -35.02
CA GLY A 393 21.38 6.77 -36.46
C GLY A 393 22.20 5.57 -36.95
N ASP A 394 22.73 4.73 -36.05
CA ASP A 394 23.38 3.46 -36.41
C ASP A 394 22.36 2.31 -36.52
N LEU A 395 21.13 2.52 -36.06
CA LEU A 395 20.04 1.55 -36.12
C LEU A 395 19.25 1.67 -37.44
N PRO A 396 18.55 0.61 -37.89
CA PRO A 396 17.62 0.70 -39.00
C PRO A 396 16.59 1.83 -38.81
N LEU A 397 16.24 2.53 -39.90
CA LEU A 397 15.33 3.69 -39.84
C LEU A 397 13.90 3.31 -39.39
N ASP A 398 13.51 2.07 -39.63
CA ASP A 398 12.23 1.46 -39.25
C ASP A 398 12.28 0.82 -37.85
N ARG A 399 13.38 0.99 -37.11
CA ARG A 399 13.52 0.40 -35.79
C ARG A 399 12.56 1.06 -34.81
N GLU A 400 11.64 0.27 -34.28
CA GLU A 400 10.71 0.73 -33.25
C GLU A 400 11.44 1.17 -31.98
N ILE A 401 10.92 2.25 -31.38
CA ILE A 401 11.41 2.82 -30.13
C ILE A 401 10.27 2.73 -29.12
N TYR A 402 10.60 2.31 -27.90
CA TYR A 402 9.63 2.05 -26.85
C TYR A 402 9.91 2.94 -25.64
N ASN A 403 8.86 3.35 -24.93
CA ASN A 403 8.99 3.93 -23.60
C ASN A 403 9.56 2.87 -22.63
N LEU A 404 10.39 3.30 -21.68
CA LEU A 404 10.77 2.45 -20.54
C LEU A 404 9.54 2.11 -19.69
N PHE A 405 8.70 3.11 -19.42
CA PHE A 405 7.39 2.96 -18.79
C PHE A 405 6.32 3.49 -19.74
N ASP A 406 5.32 2.67 -20.09
CA ASP A 406 4.12 3.22 -20.71
C ASP A 406 3.29 3.99 -19.65
N GLY A 407 3.37 3.54 -18.39
CA GLY A 407 2.91 4.31 -17.24
C GLY A 407 3.58 3.94 -15.92
N ILE A 408 3.85 4.94 -15.09
CA ILE A 408 4.00 4.81 -13.64
C ILE A 408 2.69 5.29 -13.06
N ILE A 409 1.84 4.35 -12.62
CA ILE A 409 0.44 4.60 -12.30
C ILE A 409 0.26 4.49 -10.79
N THR A 410 -0.13 5.61 -10.16
CA THR A 410 -0.49 5.65 -8.73
C THR A 410 -1.66 6.58 -8.47
N PHE A 411 -2.38 6.38 -7.35
CA PHE A 411 -3.46 7.29 -6.98
C PHE A 411 -2.94 8.70 -6.68
N THR A 412 -1.81 8.82 -5.98
CA THR A 412 -1.31 10.13 -5.54
C THR A 412 -0.65 10.96 -6.64
N GLN A 413 0.07 10.32 -7.57
CA GLN A 413 0.74 10.97 -8.69
C GLN A 413 1.11 9.92 -9.75
N SER A 414 0.69 10.14 -11.00
CA SER A 414 1.03 9.26 -12.12
C SER A 414 1.93 9.99 -13.12
N HIS A 415 2.80 9.23 -13.78
CA HIS A 415 3.54 9.66 -14.96
C HIS A 415 3.21 8.70 -16.10
N VAL A 416 2.45 9.18 -17.08
CA VAL A 416 1.87 8.33 -18.14
C VAL A 416 2.34 8.85 -19.49
N ARG A 417 2.82 7.93 -20.33
CA ARG A 417 3.34 8.21 -21.68
C ARG A 417 2.57 7.47 -22.77
N ASP A 418 1.47 6.83 -22.41
CA ASP A 418 0.59 6.09 -23.30
C ASP A 418 -0.86 6.59 -23.15
N GLU A 419 -1.50 6.85 -24.29
CA GLU A 419 -2.84 7.46 -24.34
C GLU A 419 -3.93 6.55 -23.76
N TRP A 420 -3.85 5.24 -24.01
CA TRP A 420 -4.83 4.29 -23.48
C TRP A 420 -4.75 4.22 -21.96
N ILE A 421 -3.54 4.20 -21.39
CA ILE A 421 -3.35 4.27 -19.93
C ILE A 421 -3.90 5.60 -19.41
N GLN A 422 -3.60 6.72 -20.06
CA GLN A 422 -4.04 8.05 -19.62
C GLN A 422 -5.57 8.17 -19.60
N GLN A 423 -6.28 7.49 -20.49
CA GLN A 423 -7.75 7.52 -20.55
C GLN A 423 -8.41 6.61 -19.51
N ASN A 424 -7.78 5.47 -19.21
CA ASN A 424 -8.38 4.42 -18.37
C ASN A 424 -8.03 4.52 -16.88
N PHE A 425 -6.95 5.21 -16.53
CA PHE A 425 -6.46 5.35 -15.15
C PHE A 425 -6.55 6.80 -14.65
N GLN A 426 -7.66 7.48 -14.99
CA GLN A 426 -7.99 8.80 -14.47
C GLN A 426 -8.66 8.63 -13.10
N PHE A 427 -7.94 8.97 -12.04
CA PHE A 427 -8.39 8.88 -10.66
C PHE A 427 -8.56 10.27 -10.04
#